data_AF-A0A925WFB0-F1
#
_entry.id   AF-A0A925WFB0-F1
#
_cell.length_a   1.000
_cell.length_b   1.000
_cell.length_c   1.000
_cell.angle_alpha   90.00
_cell.angle_beta   90.00
_cell.angle_gamma   90.00
#
_symmetry.space_group_name_H-M   'P 1'
#
loop_
_entity.id
_entity.type
_entity.pdbx_description
1 polymer ?
#
loop_
_entity_poly.entity_id
_entity_poly.type
_entity_poly.pdbx_seq_one_letter_code
_entity_poly.pdbx_strand_id
1 'polypeptide(L)'
;MSIFGKGTETYLYLNGITPLERVDLSDGVVLLPASCKPNPDDIIAKSRSEIDIGVACVFLRSVSACLRITADSPKELAFKTWNSQWDAILLSALLDCEISFNFQADVPPENFVEAKDFHVTNYAFKGLNRGKLKKVTPAKQRWITDHYKSAKVLMDEDRYSDAVHCLWSYRWHSIPRAQLALLWSGIEGLFGVNNELSFRLSLYAARFLSPRSRTRQKAIFSSTKKLYSVRSKAVHGGKLEDTSQSVERSVDLLRELVMKCAMRESLPKTDELAP
;
A
#
# COMPACT_ATOMS: atom_id res chain seq x y z
N MET A 1 -12.11 3.07 -10.73
CA MET A 1 -12.11 1.60 -10.67
C MET A 1 -13.56 1.16 -10.52
N SER A 2 -13.93 0.01 -11.07
CA SER A 2 -15.32 -0.50 -11.03
C SER A 2 -15.36 -1.78 -10.23
N ILE A 3 -16.43 -2.01 -9.45
CA ILE A 3 -16.64 -3.22 -8.64
C ILE A 3 -18.01 -3.82 -8.96
N PHE A 4 -18.10 -5.14 -8.93
CA PHE A 4 -19.29 -5.89 -9.28
C PHE A 4 -19.70 -6.81 -8.11
N GLY A 5 -20.92 -6.67 -7.58
CA GLY A 5 -21.43 -7.55 -6.52
C GLY A 5 -22.44 -8.54 -7.07
N LYS A 6 -22.02 -9.79 -7.30
CA LYS A 6 -22.90 -10.91 -7.65
C LYS A 6 -22.67 -12.06 -6.67
N GLY A 7 -23.75 -12.69 -6.20
CA GLY A 7 -23.67 -13.75 -5.20
C GLY A 7 -23.18 -13.24 -3.83
N THR A 8 -22.46 -14.09 -3.12
CA THR A 8 -21.99 -13.87 -1.74
C THR A 8 -20.47 -13.98 -1.59
N GLU A 9 -19.75 -14.21 -2.69
CA GLU A 9 -18.29 -14.36 -2.71
C GLU A 9 -17.70 -13.76 -3.99
N THR A 10 -16.53 -13.13 -3.87
CA THR A 10 -15.74 -12.66 -5.01
C THR A 10 -14.26 -12.60 -4.65
N TYR A 11 -13.41 -12.50 -5.68
CA TYR A 11 -11.97 -12.48 -5.56
C TYR A 11 -11.39 -11.25 -6.24
N LEU A 12 -10.62 -10.45 -5.52
CA LEU A 12 -9.75 -9.43 -6.13
C LEU A 12 -8.37 -10.04 -6.35
N TYR A 13 -7.93 -10.09 -7.61
CA TYR A 13 -6.65 -10.71 -7.96
C TYR A 13 -5.54 -9.70 -7.75
N LEU A 14 -4.55 -10.08 -6.95
CA LEU A 14 -3.44 -9.23 -6.58
C LEU A 14 -2.15 -9.68 -7.27
N ASN A 15 -1.35 -8.73 -7.72
CA ASN A 15 0.03 -8.96 -8.10
C ASN A 15 0.98 -8.08 -7.26
N GLY A 16 2.28 -8.43 -7.28
CA GLY A 16 3.33 -7.68 -6.58
C GLY A 16 3.69 -8.21 -5.20
N ILE A 17 2.87 -9.11 -4.64
CA ILE A 17 3.12 -9.77 -3.35
C ILE A 17 2.92 -11.28 -3.41
N THR A 18 3.68 -12.00 -2.61
CA THR A 18 3.48 -13.43 -2.37
C THR A 18 3.37 -13.64 -0.86
N PRO A 19 2.14 -13.72 -0.31
CA PRO A 19 1.88 -14.12 1.06
C PRO A 19 2.48 -15.51 1.34
N LEU A 20 2.87 -15.75 2.59
CA LEU A 20 3.34 -17.08 2.99
C LEU A 20 2.18 -18.08 3.14
N GLU A 21 1.11 -17.60 3.74
CA GLU A 21 -0.09 -18.36 4.09
C GLU A 21 -1.27 -17.40 4.18
N ARG A 22 -2.45 -17.97 4.45
CA ARG A 22 -3.70 -17.24 4.69
C ARG A 22 -3.53 -16.19 5.80
N VAL A 23 -4.08 -15.00 5.58
CA VAL A 23 -4.21 -13.95 6.61
C VAL A 23 -5.64 -13.41 6.62
N ASP A 24 -6.33 -13.52 7.76
CA ASP A 24 -7.63 -12.91 7.95
C ASP A 24 -7.45 -11.41 8.24
N LEU A 25 -7.86 -10.55 7.31
CA LEU A 25 -7.66 -9.11 7.39
C LEU A 25 -8.77 -8.42 8.18
N SER A 26 -10.01 -8.81 7.91
CA SER A 26 -11.22 -8.37 8.61
C SER A 26 -12.33 -9.39 8.42
N ASP A 27 -13.48 -9.17 9.03
CA ASP A 27 -14.64 -10.03 8.81
C ASP A 27 -14.98 -10.15 7.31
N GLY A 28 -15.08 -11.39 6.83
CA GLY A 28 -15.32 -11.71 5.43
C GLY A 28 -14.23 -11.30 4.44
N VAL A 29 -13.03 -10.86 4.86
CA VAL A 29 -11.93 -10.48 3.94
C VAL A 29 -10.65 -11.20 4.31
N VAL A 30 -10.13 -11.99 3.38
CA VAL A 30 -8.98 -12.87 3.59
C VAL A 30 -7.96 -12.68 2.49
N LEU A 31 -6.70 -12.43 2.86
CA LEU A 31 -5.57 -12.47 1.94
C LEU A 31 -5.07 -13.91 1.79
N LEU A 32 -4.97 -14.39 0.56
CA LEU A 32 -4.51 -15.73 0.23
C LEU A 32 -3.32 -15.67 -0.74
N PRO A 33 -2.32 -16.57 -0.60
CA PRO A 33 -1.40 -16.84 -1.70
C PRO A 33 -2.18 -17.42 -2.87
N ALA A 34 -1.79 -17.08 -4.10
CA ALA A 34 -2.46 -17.58 -5.29
C ALA A 34 -1.50 -17.76 -6.46
N SER A 35 -1.95 -18.42 -7.52
CA SER A 35 -1.23 -18.55 -8.79
C SER A 35 -2.23 -18.59 -9.95
N CYS A 36 -2.05 -17.71 -10.94
CA CYS A 36 -2.83 -17.73 -12.17
C CYS A 36 -1.90 -17.95 -13.37
N LYS A 37 -2.11 -19.02 -14.15
CA LYS A 37 -1.28 -19.35 -15.32
C LYS A 37 -2.13 -19.67 -16.56
N PRO A 38 -2.96 -18.73 -17.03
CA PRO A 38 -3.81 -18.97 -18.19
C PRO A 38 -3.01 -18.96 -19.50
N ASN A 39 -3.47 -19.76 -20.44
CA ASN A 39 -3.01 -19.72 -21.81
C ASN A 39 -3.65 -18.51 -22.54
N PRO A 40 -3.10 -18.09 -23.68
CA PRO A 40 -3.67 -16.99 -24.45
C PRO A 40 -5.15 -17.17 -24.78
N ASP A 41 -5.56 -18.39 -25.15
CA ASP A 41 -6.95 -18.69 -25.50
C ASP A 41 -7.90 -18.52 -24.31
N ASP A 42 -7.48 -18.89 -23.09
CA ASP A 42 -8.26 -18.66 -21.87
C ASP A 42 -8.48 -17.17 -21.63
N ILE A 43 -7.44 -16.35 -21.85
CA ILE A 43 -7.51 -14.89 -21.69
C ILE A 43 -8.50 -14.30 -22.69
N ILE A 44 -8.40 -14.69 -23.96
CA ILE A 44 -9.28 -14.22 -25.02
C ILE A 44 -10.73 -14.61 -24.71
N ALA A 45 -10.96 -15.86 -24.30
CA ALA A 45 -12.30 -16.37 -24.01
C ALA A 45 -13.00 -15.68 -22.84
N LYS A 46 -12.26 -15.15 -21.86
CA LYS A 46 -12.83 -14.47 -20.67
C LYS A 46 -12.87 -12.95 -20.75
N SER A 47 -12.10 -12.36 -21.66
CA SER A 47 -11.99 -10.90 -21.80
C SER A 47 -13.15 -10.34 -22.62
N ARG A 48 -13.63 -9.13 -22.29
CA ARG A 48 -14.81 -8.53 -22.94
C ARG A 48 -14.46 -7.58 -24.08
N SER A 49 -13.21 -7.19 -24.17
CA SER A 49 -12.71 -6.23 -25.15
C SER A 49 -11.24 -6.49 -25.47
N GLU A 50 -10.73 -5.93 -26.57
CA GLU A 50 -9.29 -5.98 -26.89
C GLU A 50 -8.44 -5.30 -25.81
N ILE A 51 -8.98 -4.27 -25.15
CA ILE A 51 -8.32 -3.60 -24.02
C ILE A 51 -8.21 -4.55 -22.83
N ASP A 52 -9.28 -5.28 -22.52
CA ASP A 52 -9.30 -6.29 -21.45
C ASP A 52 -8.27 -7.38 -21.73
N ILE A 53 -8.21 -7.87 -22.98
CA ILE A 53 -7.19 -8.83 -23.43
C ILE A 53 -5.79 -8.27 -23.17
N GLY A 54 -5.54 -7.01 -23.53
CA GLY A 54 -4.25 -6.35 -23.29
C GLY A 54 -3.87 -6.32 -21.81
N VAL A 55 -4.79 -5.88 -20.93
CA VAL A 55 -4.55 -5.83 -19.48
C VAL A 55 -4.33 -7.25 -18.92
N ALA A 56 -5.18 -8.22 -19.29
CA ALA A 56 -5.09 -9.60 -18.84
C ALA A 56 -3.77 -10.27 -19.29
N CYS A 57 -3.38 -10.11 -20.55
CA CYS A 57 -2.10 -10.61 -21.07
C CYS A 57 -0.88 -10.10 -20.30
N VAL A 58 -0.94 -8.84 -19.85
CA VAL A 58 0.16 -8.20 -19.10
C VAL A 58 0.20 -8.66 -17.64
N PHE A 59 -0.93 -8.66 -16.94
CA PHE A 59 -0.93 -8.79 -15.48
C PHE A 59 -1.37 -10.14 -14.95
N LEU A 60 -2.19 -10.91 -15.68
CA LEU A 60 -2.87 -12.07 -15.12
C LEU A 60 -1.88 -13.17 -14.70
N ARG A 61 -0.83 -13.42 -15.50
CA ARG A 61 0.25 -14.35 -15.16
C ARG A 61 1.17 -13.89 -14.01
N SER A 62 1.06 -12.61 -13.63
CA SER A 62 1.77 -12.04 -12.48
C SER A 62 0.94 -12.07 -11.20
N VAL A 63 -0.31 -12.55 -11.26
CA VAL A 63 -1.16 -12.72 -10.08
C VAL A 63 -0.55 -13.81 -9.19
N SER A 64 -0.24 -13.41 -7.96
CA SER A 64 0.45 -14.24 -6.97
C SER A 64 -0.23 -14.24 -5.60
N ALA A 65 -1.35 -13.52 -5.48
CA ALA A 65 -2.19 -13.46 -4.31
C ALA A 65 -3.62 -13.06 -4.69
N CYS A 66 -4.57 -13.23 -3.79
CA CYS A 66 -5.92 -12.65 -3.95
C CYS A 66 -6.50 -12.22 -2.60
N LEU A 67 -7.46 -11.31 -2.65
CA LEU A 67 -8.39 -11.09 -1.55
C LEU A 67 -9.65 -11.90 -1.85
N ARG A 68 -9.93 -12.91 -1.02
CA ARG A 68 -11.22 -13.59 -1.00
C ARG A 68 -12.17 -12.80 -0.11
N ILE A 69 -13.29 -12.38 -0.67
CA ILE A 69 -14.24 -11.49 -0.01
C ILE A 69 -15.60 -12.17 0.01
N THR A 70 -16.19 -12.28 1.19
CA THR A 70 -17.51 -12.87 1.42
C THR A 70 -18.44 -11.93 2.19
N ALA A 71 -19.72 -11.99 1.87
CA ALA A 71 -20.76 -11.20 2.49
C ALA A 71 -22.12 -11.90 2.39
N ASP A 72 -23.10 -11.47 3.18
CA ASP A 72 -24.40 -12.16 3.27
C ASP A 72 -25.35 -11.83 2.11
N SER A 73 -25.03 -10.78 1.35
CA SER A 73 -25.82 -10.36 0.20
C SER A 73 -24.96 -9.77 -0.92
N PRO A 74 -25.44 -9.74 -2.18
CA PRO A 74 -24.73 -9.11 -3.28
C PRO A 74 -24.44 -7.62 -3.06
N LYS A 75 -25.34 -6.90 -2.38
CA LYS A 75 -25.17 -5.47 -2.06
C LYS A 75 -24.04 -5.26 -1.06
N GLU A 76 -24.01 -6.06 0.00
CA GLU A 76 -22.94 -6.00 0.99
C GLU A 76 -21.61 -6.46 0.38
N LEU A 77 -21.63 -7.47 -0.49
CA LEU A 77 -20.46 -7.91 -1.24
C LEU A 77 -19.86 -6.76 -2.06
N ALA A 78 -20.67 -6.06 -2.85
CA ALA A 78 -20.20 -4.91 -3.63
C ALA A 78 -19.54 -3.83 -2.74
N PHE A 79 -20.16 -3.50 -1.60
CA PHE A 79 -19.63 -2.51 -0.66
C PHE A 79 -18.30 -2.99 -0.03
N LYS A 80 -18.27 -4.23 0.46
CA LYS A 80 -17.07 -4.83 1.08
C LYS A 80 -15.93 -4.94 0.06
N THR A 81 -16.22 -5.34 -1.18
CA THR A 81 -15.23 -5.40 -2.26
C THR A 81 -14.73 -4.01 -2.67
N TRP A 82 -15.60 -3.01 -2.73
CA TRP A 82 -15.17 -1.62 -2.95
C TRP A 82 -14.16 -1.18 -1.88
N ASN A 83 -14.48 -1.46 -0.63
CA ASN A 83 -13.61 -1.13 0.50
C ASN A 83 -12.31 -1.94 0.50
N SER A 84 -12.33 -3.19 0.03
CA SER A 84 -11.12 -4.03 -0.04
C SER A 84 -10.08 -3.57 -1.06
N GLN A 85 -10.39 -2.61 -1.92
CA GLN A 85 -9.36 -1.90 -2.68
C GLN A 85 -8.40 -1.13 -1.74
N TRP A 86 -8.92 -0.57 -0.65
CA TRP A 86 -8.12 0.07 0.40
C TRP A 86 -7.26 -0.92 1.16
N ASP A 87 -7.74 -2.16 1.33
CA ASP A 87 -6.94 -3.22 1.93
C ASP A 87 -5.66 -3.48 1.11
N ALA A 88 -5.78 -3.50 -0.22
CA ALA A 88 -4.63 -3.66 -1.12
C ALA A 88 -3.67 -2.45 -1.07
N ILE A 89 -4.20 -1.22 -1.01
CA ILE A 89 -3.40 0.01 -0.84
C ILE A 89 -2.62 -0.03 0.47
N LEU A 90 -3.30 -0.34 1.57
CA LEU A 90 -2.71 -0.41 2.90
C LEU A 90 -1.63 -1.50 2.96
N LEU A 91 -1.90 -2.70 2.45
CA LEU A 91 -0.89 -3.77 2.37
C LEU A 91 0.32 -3.34 1.55
N SER A 92 0.12 -2.62 0.44
CA SER A 92 1.20 -2.13 -0.43
C SER A 92 2.14 -1.19 0.33
N ALA A 93 1.56 -0.24 1.07
CA ALA A 93 2.28 0.71 1.91
C ALA A 93 3.05 -0.01 3.05
N LEU A 94 2.37 -0.91 3.76
CA LEU A 94 2.95 -1.64 4.89
C LEU A 94 4.06 -2.62 4.47
N LEU A 95 3.94 -3.26 3.31
CA LEU A 95 4.90 -4.27 2.86
C LEU A 95 6.09 -3.70 2.08
N ASP A 96 6.06 -2.41 1.75
CA ASP A 96 7.04 -1.75 0.89
C ASP A 96 7.19 -2.48 -0.45
N CYS A 97 6.08 -2.48 -1.20
CA CYS A 97 6.00 -3.04 -2.55
C CYS A 97 4.80 -2.41 -3.27
N GLU A 98 4.74 -2.53 -4.58
CA GLU A 98 3.58 -2.11 -5.36
C GLU A 98 2.62 -3.29 -5.52
N ILE A 99 1.46 -3.19 -4.89
CA ILE A 99 0.34 -4.12 -5.09
C ILE A 99 -0.62 -3.50 -6.08
N SER A 100 -0.97 -4.24 -7.13
CA SER A 100 -2.09 -3.87 -8.00
C SER A 100 -3.15 -4.95 -8.00
N PHE A 101 -4.37 -4.50 -8.29
CA PHE A 101 -5.61 -5.26 -8.18
C PHE A 101 -6.48 -4.96 -9.40
N ASN A 102 -6.01 -5.42 -10.57
CA ASN A 102 -6.61 -5.06 -11.85
C ASN A 102 -7.83 -5.92 -12.22
N PHE A 103 -8.04 -7.03 -11.51
CA PHE A 103 -9.09 -7.99 -11.84
C PHE A 103 -9.98 -8.31 -10.65
N GLN A 104 -11.24 -8.54 -10.95
CA GLN A 104 -12.22 -9.13 -10.08
C GLN A 104 -12.82 -10.36 -10.76
N ALA A 105 -12.97 -11.46 -10.01
CA ALA A 105 -13.58 -12.69 -10.50
C ALA A 105 -14.53 -13.33 -9.47
N ASP A 106 -15.39 -14.22 -9.95
CA ASP A 106 -16.27 -15.09 -9.15
C ASP A 106 -15.58 -16.38 -8.66
N VAL A 107 -14.36 -16.63 -9.12
CA VAL A 107 -13.54 -17.81 -8.79
C VAL A 107 -12.16 -17.39 -8.30
N PRO A 108 -11.43 -18.23 -7.57
CA PRO A 108 -10.03 -17.96 -7.24
C PRO A 108 -9.12 -17.98 -8.49
N PRO A 109 -7.93 -17.34 -8.45
CA PRO A 109 -7.04 -17.24 -9.62
C PRO A 109 -6.65 -18.57 -10.26
N GLU A 110 -6.53 -19.64 -9.48
CA GLU A 110 -6.22 -20.99 -9.92
C GLU A 110 -7.27 -21.55 -10.88
N ASN A 111 -8.52 -21.13 -10.68
CA ASN A 111 -9.69 -21.62 -11.41
C ASN A 111 -10.17 -20.61 -12.46
N PHE A 112 -9.31 -19.67 -12.89
CA PHE A 112 -9.68 -18.60 -13.83
C PHE A 112 -10.44 -19.09 -15.08
N VAL A 113 -10.12 -20.26 -15.62
CA VAL A 113 -10.79 -20.83 -16.80
C VAL A 113 -12.28 -21.12 -16.54
N GLU A 114 -12.66 -21.36 -15.29
CA GLU A 114 -14.04 -21.64 -14.86
C GLU A 114 -14.84 -20.36 -14.57
N ALA A 115 -14.19 -19.19 -14.55
CA ALA A 115 -14.82 -17.91 -14.21
C ALA A 115 -16.04 -17.64 -15.11
N LYS A 116 -17.20 -17.38 -14.50
CA LYS A 116 -18.39 -16.92 -15.25
C LYS A 116 -18.44 -15.40 -15.29
N ASP A 117 -17.90 -14.76 -14.26
CA ASP A 117 -17.86 -13.31 -14.12
C ASP A 117 -16.40 -12.88 -13.88
N PHE A 118 -15.71 -12.55 -14.97
CA PHE A 118 -14.39 -11.92 -14.94
C PHE A 118 -14.49 -10.47 -15.40
N HIS A 119 -13.81 -9.58 -14.68
CA HIS A 119 -13.84 -8.14 -14.92
C HIS A 119 -12.45 -7.53 -14.75
N VAL A 120 -12.04 -6.73 -15.73
CA VAL A 120 -10.95 -5.77 -15.56
C VAL A 120 -11.50 -4.52 -14.86
N THR A 121 -11.00 -4.24 -13.66
CA THR A 121 -11.52 -3.20 -12.76
C THR A 121 -10.65 -1.94 -12.71
N ASN A 122 -9.39 -2.05 -13.15
CA ASN A 122 -8.42 -0.96 -13.19
C ASN A 122 -7.62 -0.94 -14.50
N TYR A 123 -7.78 0.14 -15.26
CA TYR A 123 -7.14 0.35 -16.56
C TYR A 123 -5.94 1.28 -16.51
N ALA A 124 -5.50 1.70 -15.32
CA ALA A 124 -4.41 2.66 -15.18
C ALA A 124 -3.02 2.02 -15.44
N PHE A 125 -2.94 0.72 -15.77
CA PHE A 125 -1.71 -0.05 -16.05
C PHE A 125 -0.62 0.12 -14.97
N LYS A 126 -1.03 0.30 -13.72
CA LYS A 126 -0.14 0.39 -12.55
C LYS A 126 0.17 -1.01 -12.01
N GLY A 127 1.28 -1.19 -11.31
CA GLY A 127 1.71 -2.51 -10.81
C GLY A 127 2.46 -3.37 -11.81
N LEU A 128 3.08 -2.76 -12.83
CA LEU A 128 4.00 -3.44 -13.74
C LEU A 128 5.29 -3.80 -13.00
N ASN A 129 5.22 -4.86 -12.21
CA ASN A 129 6.29 -5.27 -11.30
C ASN A 129 7.51 -5.90 -12.02
N ARG A 130 7.51 -6.04 -13.36
CA ARG A 130 8.58 -6.65 -14.18
C ARG A 130 9.20 -7.91 -13.55
N GLY A 131 8.36 -8.77 -12.96
CA GLY A 131 8.78 -10.02 -12.29
C GLY A 131 9.33 -9.89 -10.87
N LYS A 132 9.39 -8.69 -10.28
CA LYS A 132 9.83 -8.46 -8.90
C LYS A 132 8.66 -8.60 -7.92
N LEU A 133 8.27 -9.83 -7.62
CA LEU A 133 7.28 -10.11 -6.57
C LEU A 133 7.92 -9.97 -5.19
N LYS A 134 7.25 -9.25 -4.27
CA LYS A 134 7.68 -9.15 -2.88
C LYS A 134 7.21 -10.40 -2.13
N LYS A 135 8.14 -11.29 -1.81
CA LYS A 135 7.87 -12.39 -0.87
C LYS A 135 7.66 -11.82 0.53
N VAL A 136 6.54 -12.15 1.16
CA VAL A 136 6.27 -11.80 2.55
C VAL A 136 7.18 -12.66 3.43
N THR A 137 7.90 -12.05 4.37
CA THR A 137 8.74 -12.78 5.32
C THR A 137 7.93 -13.18 6.56
N PRO A 138 8.35 -14.20 7.34
CA PRO A 138 7.63 -14.58 8.55
C PRO A 138 7.45 -13.42 9.55
N ALA A 139 8.43 -12.51 9.63
CA ALA A 139 8.32 -11.31 10.47
C ALA A 139 7.23 -10.33 9.96
N LYS A 140 7.12 -10.16 8.63
CA LYS A 140 6.08 -9.31 8.04
C LYS A 140 4.70 -9.94 8.16
N GLN A 141 4.61 -11.26 7.95
CA GLN A 141 3.38 -12.05 8.16
C GLN A 141 2.86 -11.83 9.59
N ARG A 142 3.72 -12.06 10.59
CA ARG A 142 3.38 -11.85 12.01
C ARG A 142 2.93 -10.42 12.28
N TRP A 143 3.67 -9.43 11.76
CA TRP A 143 3.29 -8.03 11.94
C TRP A 143 1.89 -7.71 11.37
N ILE A 144 1.54 -8.25 10.19
CA ILE A 144 0.20 -8.08 9.61
C ILE A 144 -0.83 -8.75 10.52
N THR A 145 -0.62 -9.99 10.92
CA THR A 145 -1.55 -10.71 11.82
C THR A 145 -1.80 -9.93 13.12
N ASP A 146 -0.76 -9.35 13.71
CA ASP A 146 -0.83 -8.69 15.01
C ASP A 146 -1.39 -7.25 14.95
N HIS A 147 -1.15 -6.53 13.86
CA HIS A 147 -1.38 -5.07 13.81
C HIS A 147 -2.23 -4.57 12.62
N TYR A 148 -2.60 -5.44 11.68
CA TYR A 148 -3.36 -5.01 10.50
C TYR A 148 -4.72 -4.43 10.86
N LYS A 149 -5.44 -5.02 11.82
CA LYS A 149 -6.74 -4.51 12.26
C LYS A 149 -6.62 -3.08 12.79
N SER A 150 -5.63 -2.81 13.64
CA SER A 150 -5.38 -1.47 14.17
C SER A 150 -4.95 -0.50 13.05
N ALA A 151 -4.15 -0.96 12.09
CA ALA A 151 -3.81 -0.18 10.90
C ALA A 151 -5.03 0.15 10.03
N LYS A 152 -5.96 -0.79 9.88
CA LYS A 152 -7.20 -0.63 9.11
C LYS A 152 -8.15 0.35 9.77
N VAL A 153 -8.32 0.29 11.09
CA VAL A 153 -9.11 1.27 11.85
C VAL A 153 -8.55 2.68 11.67
N LEU A 154 -7.23 2.85 11.69
CA LEU A 154 -6.60 4.15 11.46
C LEU A 154 -6.82 4.71 10.05
N MET A 155 -7.27 3.92 9.07
CA MET A 155 -7.61 4.44 7.74
C MET A 155 -8.83 5.38 7.76
N ASP A 156 -9.64 5.35 8.83
CA ASP A 156 -10.74 6.31 9.04
C ASP A 156 -10.22 7.70 9.46
N GLU A 157 -8.94 7.82 9.85
CA GLU A 157 -8.30 9.10 10.12
C GLU A 157 -7.63 9.65 8.86
N ASP A 158 -8.08 10.81 8.38
CA ASP A 158 -7.61 11.44 7.14
C ASP A 158 -6.08 11.52 7.06
N ARG A 159 -5.42 11.95 8.14
CA ARG A 159 -3.95 12.08 8.20
C ARG A 159 -3.22 10.77 7.97
N TYR A 160 -3.79 9.65 8.43
CA TYR A 160 -3.18 8.33 8.26
C TYR A 160 -3.49 7.76 6.88
N SER A 161 -4.74 7.89 6.42
CA SER A 161 -5.14 7.50 5.07
C SER A 161 -4.30 8.20 4.01
N ASP A 162 -4.08 9.52 4.15
CA ASP A 162 -3.23 10.32 3.27
C ASP A 162 -1.76 9.84 3.30
N ALA A 163 -1.23 9.52 4.47
CA ALA A 163 0.13 9.01 4.62
C ALA A 163 0.31 7.66 3.93
N VAL A 164 -0.65 6.75 4.11
CA VAL A 164 -0.70 5.45 3.43
C VAL A 164 -0.80 5.62 1.92
N HIS A 165 -1.65 6.53 1.46
CA HIS A 165 -1.78 6.85 0.05
C HIS A 165 -0.50 7.43 -0.56
N CYS A 166 0.16 8.35 0.12
CA CYS A 166 1.44 8.90 -0.33
C CYS A 166 2.50 7.79 -0.47
N LEU A 167 2.56 6.87 0.51
CA LEU A 167 3.48 5.74 0.52
C LEU A 167 3.17 4.68 -0.54
N TRP A 168 1.90 4.54 -0.94
CA TRP A 168 1.50 3.67 -2.04
C TRP A 168 1.80 4.30 -3.41
N SER A 169 1.37 5.54 -3.62
CA SER A 169 1.30 6.17 -4.94
C SER A 169 2.58 6.86 -5.40
N TYR A 170 3.57 7.09 -4.53
CA TYR A 170 4.83 7.74 -4.93
C TYR A 170 5.54 6.99 -6.07
N ARG A 171 5.39 5.66 -6.11
CA ARG A 171 6.02 4.79 -7.12
C ARG A 171 5.57 5.08 -8.54
N TRP A 172 4.41 5.72 -8.69
CA TRP A 172 3.84 6.05 -10.00
C TRP A 172 4.46 7.30 -10.63
N HIS A 173 5.25 8.04 -9.86
CA HIS A 173 6.06 9.12 -10.40
C HIS A 173 7.44 8.61 -10.77
N SER A 174 7.89 8.90 -11.99
CA SER A 174 9.24 8.58 -12.48
C SER A 174 10.30 9.59 -12.03
N ILE A 175 9.88 10.77 -11.56
CA ILE A 175 10.78 11.89 -11.21
C ILE A 175 10.97 11.92 -9.69
N PRO A 176 12.20 11.79 -9.17
CA PRO A 176 12.47 11.79 -7.73
C PRO A 176 11.94 13.02 -6.97
N ARG A 177 11.89 14.19 -7.61
CA ARG A 177 11.32 15.40 -7.00
C ARG A 177 9.85 15.25 -6.65
N ALA A 178 9.06 14.69 -7.57
CA ALA A 178 7.64 14.44 -7.34
C ALA A 178 7.43 13.36 -6.27
N GLN A 179 8.27 12.31 -6.28
CA GLN A 179 8.27 11.27 -5.24
C GLN A 179 8.54 11.86 -3.86
N LEU A 180 9.59 12.69 -3.73
CA LEU A 180 9.94 13.36 -2.48
C LEU A 180 8.83 14.31 -2.03
N ALA A 181 8.22 15.07 -2.94
CA ALA A 181 7.11 15.96 -2.61
C ALA A 181 5.94 15.17 -1.98
N LEU A 182 5.56 14.06 -2.61
CA LEU A 182 4.44 13.24 -2.15
C LEU A 182 4.74 12.53 -0.82
N LEU A 183 5.91 11.89 -0.70
CA LEU A 183 6.33 11.23 0.54
C LEU A 183 6.35 12.19 1.72
N TRP A 184 6.87 13.40 1.51
CA TRP A 184 6.92 14.41 2.58
C TRP A 184 5.57 15.05 2.86
N SER A 185 4.64 15.08 1.90
CA SER A 185 3.25 15.42 2.19
C SER A 185 2.64 14.45 3.21
N GLY A 186 2.89 13.14 3.06
CA GLY A 186 2.47 12.13 4.03
C GLY A 186 3.16 12.27 5.39
N ILE A 187 4.47 12.50 5.41
CA ILE A 187 5.23 12.70 6.67
C ILE A 187 4.74 13.95 7.41
N GLU A 188 4.60 15.08 6.71
CA GLU A 188 4.13 16.35 7.28
C GLU A 188 2.69 16.23 7.78
N GLY A 189 1.81 15.63 6.96
CA GLY A 189 0.40 15.40 7.26
C GLY A 189 0.18 14.59 8.53
N LEU A 190 0.97 13.54 8.78
CA LEU A 190 0.87 12.71 9.99
C LEU A 190 1.03 13.52 11.28
N PHE A 191 1.92 14.51 11.29
CA PHE A 191 2.18 15.31 12.48
C PHE A 191 1.36 16.61 12.52
N GLY A 192 0.78 17.06 11.41
CA GLY A 192 -0.03 18.29 11.36
C GLY A 192 0.76 19.56 11.74
N VAL A 193 2.06 19.61 11.43
CA VAL A 193 2.93 20.73 11.80
C VAL A 193 2.90 21.81 10.72
N ASN A 194 2.74 23.08 11.13
CA ASN A 194 2.62 24.22 10.21
C ASN A 194 3.80 25.22 10.31
N ASN A 195 4.71 25.06 11.27
CA ASN A 195 5.83 25.96 11.52
C ASN A 195 7.10 25.21 11.94
N GLU A 196 8.28 25.81 11.74
CA GLU A 196 9.59 25.22 12.08
C GLU A 196 9.77 23.77 11.59
N LEU A 197 9.22 23.48 10.41
CA LEU A 197 9.00 22.12 9.89
C LEU A 197 10.22 21.22 10.04
N SER A 198 11.40 21.68 9.60
CA SER A 198 12.63 20.88 9.68
C SER A 198 12.98 20.43 11.09
N PHE A 199 12.88 21.32 12.09
CA PHE A 199 13.25 21.00 13.46
C PHE A 199 12.17 20.17 14.15
N ARG A 200 10.92 20.63 14.10
CA ARG A 200 9.79 19.98 14.80
C ARG A 200 9.51 18.59 14.25
N LEU A 201 9.47 18.41 12.93
CA LEU A 201 9.27 17.08 12.33
C LEU A 201 10.39 16.12 12.73
N SER A 202 11.65 16.56 12.68
CA SER A 202 12.79 15.73 13.09
C SER A 202 12.70 15.31 14.56
N LEU A 203 12.30 16.24 15.45
CA LEU A 203 12.13 15.98 16.88
C LEU A 203 10.97 15.03 17.15
N TYR A 204 9.81 15.28 16.54
CA TYR A 204 8.61 14.48 16.73
C TYR A 204 8.78 13.07 16.18
N ALA A 205 9.34 12.91 14.97
CA ALA A 205 9.66 11.60 14.41
C ALA A 205 10.62 10.82 15.32
N ALA A 206 11.68 11.46 15.81
CA ALA A 206 12.64 10.83 16.71
C ALA A 206 11.99 10.34 18.02
N ARG A 207 11.19 11.18 18.69
CA ARG A 207 10.49 10.83 19.94
C ARG A 207 9.40 9.79 19.74
N PHE A 208 8.67 9.87 18.62
CA PHE A 208 7.59 8.94 18.30
C PHE A 208 8.12 7.54 18.01
N LEU A 209 9.14 7.43 17.15
CA LEU A 209 9.72 6.15 16.76
C LEU A 209 10.53 5.51 17.91
N SER A 210 11.22 6.32 18.71
CA SER A 210 12.15 5.83 19.74
C SER A 210 11.99 6.56 21.08
N PRO A 211 10.85 6.41 21.79
CA PRO A 211 10.57 7.16 23.03
C PRO A 211 11.57 6.89 24.15
N ARG A 212 12.17 5.69 24.19
CA ARG A 212 13.01 5.22 25.30
C ARG A 212 14.52 5.19 25.03
N SER A 213 14.97 5.58 23.83
CA SER A 213 16.41 5.56 23.48
C SER A 213 16.87 6.90 22.95
N ARG A 214 17.62 7.64 23.78
CA ARG A 214 18.15 8.96 23.43
C ARG A 214 19.17 8.89 22.29
N THR A 215 19.98 7.83 22.24
CA THR A 215 20.95 7.60 21.16
C THR A 215 20.23 7.43 19.83
N ARG A 216 19.18 6.59 19.78
CA ARG A 216 18.40 6.39 18.57
C ARG A 216 17.57 7.63 18.19
N GLN A 217 17.05 8.38 19.16
CA GLN A 217 16.43 9.68 18.91
C GLN A 217 17.38 10.65 18.20
N LYS A 218 18.62 10.79 18.69
CA LYS A 218 19.63 11.66 18.05
C LYS A 218 19.91 11.23 16.61
N ALA A 219 20.01 9.93 16.35
CA ALA A 219 20.23 9.40 15.01
C ALA A 219 19.05 9.70 14.07
N ILE A 220 17.82 9.42 14.49
CA ILE A 220 16.60 9.68 13.71
C ILE A 220 16.42 11.19 13.47
N PHE A 221 16.68 12.01 14.48
CA PHE A 221 16.61 13.47 14.34
C PHE A 221 17.57 13.97 13.25
N SER A 222 18.83 13.54 13.32
CA SER A 222 19.87 13.96 12.36
C SER A 222 19.54 13.48 10.94
N SER A 223 19.12 12.22 10.77
CA SER A 223 18.76 11.68 9.47
C SER A 223 17.53 12.37 8.88
N THR A 224 16.48 12.57 9.68
CA THR A 224 15.24 13.23 9.26
C THR A 224 15.51 14.68 8.84
N LYS A 225 16.33 15.41 9.62
CA LYS A 225 16.70 16.79 9.30
C LYS A 225 17.46 16.87 7.97
N LYS A 226 18.38 15.93 7.71
CA LYS A 226 19.09 15.85 6.44
C LYS A 226 18.14 15.58 5.26
N LEU A 227 17.21 14.64 5.42
CA LEU A 227 16.22 14.32 4.38
C LEU A 227 15.28 15.50 4.09
N TYR A 228 14.85 16.22 5.14
CA TYR A 228 14.02 17.42 4.98
C TYR A 228 14.73 18.49 4.14
N SER A 229 16.02 18.73 4.38
CA SER A 229 16.82 19.66 3.57
C SER A 229 16.88 19.26 2.09
N VAL A 230 16.97 17.96 1.79
CA VAL A 230 16.93 17.46 0.40
C VAL A 230 15.54 17.69 -0.20
N ARG A 231 14.46 17.36 0.52
CA ARG A 231 13.09 17.61 0.03
C ARG A 231 12.82 19.09 -0.20
N SER A 232 13.25 19.97 0.71
CA SER A 232 13.07 21.42 0.55
C SER A 232 13.73 21.91 -0.74
N LYS A 233 14.97 21.48 -1.04
CA LYS A 233 15.60 21.75 -2.34
C LYS A 233 14.81 21.13 -3.50
N ALA A 234 14.24 19.94 -3.32
CA ALA A 234 13.54 19.22 -4.38
C ALA A 234 12.31 19.98 -4.88
N VAL A 235 11.51 20.53 -3.96
CA VAL A 235 10.27 21.27 -4.26
C VAL A 235 10.51 22.71 -4.71
N HIS A 236 11.65 23.31 -4.36
CA HIS A 236 12.02 24.68 -4.78
C HIS A 236 12.98 24.73 -5.98
N GLY A 237 13.14 23.62 -6.71
CA GLY A 237 13.99 23.58 -7.91
C GLY A 237 15.50 23.63 -7.66
N GLY A 238 15.95 23.52 -6.42
CA GLY A 238 17.37 23.52 -6.06
C GLY A 238 18.11 22.28 -6.57
N LYS A 239 19.45 22.37 -6.71
CA LYS A 239 20.30 21.24 -7.13
C LYS A 239 20.21 20.08 -6.11
N LEU A 240 20.02 18.86 -6.63
CA LEU A 240 19.93 17.65 -5.83
C LEU A 240 21.11 16.73 -6.12
N GLU A 241 21.62 16.12 -5.06
CA GLU A 241 22.61 15.05 -5.09
C GLU A 241 21.97 13.83 -4.42
N ASP A 242 22.29 12.62 -4.88
CA ASP A 242 21.80 11.35 -4.31
C ASP A 242 20.26 11.25 -4.15
N THR A 243 19.52 11.64 -5.18
CA THR A 243 18.04 11.69 -5.13
C THR A 243 17.41 10.33 -4.89
N SER A 244 17.93 9.26 -5.49
CA SER A 244 17.36 7.92 -5.34
C SER A 244 17.47 7.42 -3.89
N GLN A 245 18.64 7.58 -3.27
CA GLN A 245 18.83 7.24 -1.85
C GLN A 245 17.95 8.10 -0.94
N SER A 246 17.75 9.37 -1.29
CA SER A 246 16.89 10.26 -0.51
C SER A 246 15.41 9.86 -0.59
N VAL A 247 14.95 9.38 -1.75
CA VAL A 247 13.63 8.78 -1.91
C VAL A 247 13.50 7.54 -1.03
N GLU A 248 14.41 6.57 -1.18
CA GLU A 248 14.40 5.31 -0.40
C GLU A 248 14.35 5.57 1.10
N ARG A 249 15.20 6.47 1.61
CA ARG A 249 15.20 6.82 3.04
C ARG A 249 13.95 7.57 3.50
N SER A 250 13.31 8.34 2.61
CA SER A 250 12.03 9.00 2.92
C SER A 250 10.88 7.99 2.96
N VAL A 251 10.93 6.97 2.10
CA VAL A 251 10.01 5.81 2.12
C VAL A 251 10.15 5.05 3.43
N ASP A 252 11.39 4.71 3.83
CA ASP A 252 11.67 4.02 5.08
C ASP A 252 11.12 4.81 6.28
N LEU A 253 11.38 6.12 6.34
CA LEU A 253 10.87 6.99 7.40
C LEU A 253 9.34 7.01 7.45
N LEU A 254 8.67 7.29 6.34
CA LEU A 254 7.20 7.34 6.29
C LEU A 254 6.59 5.98 6.66
N ARG A 255 7.17 4.89 6.16
CA ARG A 255 6.72 3.53 6.48
C ARG A 255 6.91 3.21 7.95
N GLU A 256 8.05 3.54 8.55
CA GLU A 256 8.27 3.35 9.99
C GLU A 256 7.24 4.13 10.82
N LEU A 257 6.90 5.36 10.41
CA LEU A 257 5.88 6.18 11.08
C LEU A 257 4.49 5.55 10.98
N VAL A 258 4.06 5.16 9.78
CA VAL A 258 2.78 4.48 9.53
C VAL A 258 2.68 3.19 10.35
N MET A 259 3.70 2.33 10.29
CA MET A 259 3.74 1.09 11.08
C MET A 259 3.72 1.38 12.58
N LYS A 260 4.41 2.42 13.04
CA LYS A 260 4.43 2.80 14.46
C LYS A 260 3.07 3.29 14.95
N CYS A 261 2.30 3.99 14.12
CA CYS A 261 0.93 4.39 14.43
C CYS A 261 0.05 3.16 14.61
N ALA A 262 0.10 2.20 13.69
CA ALA A 262 -0.64 0.94 13.80
C ALA A 262 -0.28 0.17 15.07
N MET A 263 1.01 0.06 15.40
CA MET A 263 1.46 -0.61 16.64
C MET A 263 1.04 0.10 17.92
N ARG A 264 0.75 1.40 17.86
CA ARG A 264 0.28 2.22 19.00
C ARG A 264 -1.21 2.49 18.98
N GLU A 265 -1.89 2.01 17.94
CA GLU A 265 -3.32 2.23 17.68
C GLU A 265 -3.71 3.71 17.72
N SER A 266 -2.78 4.60 17.36
CA SER A 266 -2.96 6.04 17.49
C SER A 266 -1.98 6.83 16.62
N LEU A 267 -2.41 8.04 16.23
CA LEU A 267 -1.56 9.00 15.52
C LEU A 267 -0.57 9.70 16.46
N PRO A 268 0.50 10.31 15.92
CA PRO A 268 1.40 11.13 16.73
C PRO A 268 0.65 12.32 17.33
N LYS A 269 0.65 12.41 18.66
CA LYS A 269 0.15 13.58 19.39
C LYS A 269 1.31 14.55 19.62
N THR A 270 1.35 15.64 18.87
CA THR A 270 2.46 16.61 18.90
C THR A 270 2.72 17.19 20.28
N ASP A 271 1.67 17.37 21.08
CA ASP A 271 1.76 17.93 22.43
C ASP A 271 2.53 17.02 23.40
N GLU A 272 2.45 15.70 23.21
CA GLU A 272 3.21 14.71 23.99
C GLU A 272 4.67 14.57 23.49
N LEU A 273 4.95 15.08 22.30
CA LEU A 273 6.26 15.03 21.62
C LEU A 273 7.02 16.35 21.74
N ALA A 274 6.35 17.43 22.15
CA ALA A 274 6.97 18.69 22.51
C ALA A 274 7.90 18.51 23.74
N PRO A 275 9.02 19.24 23.80
CA PRO A 275 9.91 19.25 24.96
C PRO A 275 9.21 19.72 26.24
#